data_AF-A0A023CZ97-F1
#
_entry.id   AF-A0A023CZ97-F1
#
_cell.length_a   1.000
_cell.length_b   1.000
_cell.length_c   1.000
_cell.angle_alpha   90.00
_cell.angle_beta   90.00
_cell.angle_gamma   90.00
#
_symmetry.space_group_name_H-M   'P 1'
#
loop_
_entity.id
_entity.type
_entity.pdbx_description
1 polymer ?
#
loop_
_entity_poly.entity_id
_entity_poly.type
_entity_poly.pdbx_seq_one_letter_code
_entity_poly.pdbx_strand_id
1 'polypeptide(L)'
;MLQKIREQEMIEEIIEDLELQAGLKLSPLQIKMLQLTQHIFFTEQELKDHISGITDYLKNTPADERIWNCYQDLSDNSYVLIVCLTPSKLG
;
A
#
# COMPACT_ATOMS: atom_id res chain seq x y z
N MET A 1 6.33 -6.71 -21.75
CA MET A 1 7.67 -6.59 -21.10
C MET A 1 7.75 -5.30 -20.28
N LEU A 2 7.47 -4.13 -20.87
CA LEU A 2 7.42 -2.84 -20.16
C LEU A 2 6.45 -2.79 -18.98
N GLN A 3 5.29 -3.44 -19.11
CA GLN A 3 4.28 -3.48 -18.04
C GLN A 3 4.77 -4.20 -16.77
N LYS A 4 5.52 -5.30 -16.91
CA LYS A 4 6.05 -6.06 -15.75
C LYS A 4 7.15 -5.31 -14.99
N ILE A 5 7.95 -4.53 -15.71
CA ILE A 5 9.02 -3.71 -15.10
C ILE A 5 8.37 -2.61 -14.24
N ARG A 6 7.34 -1.94 -14.78
CA ARG A 6 6.58 -0.92 -14.06
C ARG A 6 5.82 -1.47 -12.85
N GLU A 7 5.30 -2.69 -12.95
CA GLU A 7 4.66 -3.38 -11.82
C GLU A 7 5.67 -3.66 -10.69
N GLN A 8 6.92 -4.02 -11.01
CA GLN A 8 7.96 -4.23 -9.99
C GLN A 8 8.41 -2.91 -9.34
N GLU A 9 8.68 -1.88 -10.14
CA GLU A 9 9.07 -0.55 -9.64
C GLU A 9 8.01 0.02 -8.67
N MET A 10 6.73 -0.16 -8.99
CA MET A 10 5.63 0.28 -8.12
C MET A 10 5.55 -0.51 -6.82
N ILE A 11 5.80 -1.82 -6.87
CA ILE A 11 5.82 -2.65 -5.65
C ILE A 11 6.97 -2.24 -4.73
N GLU A 12 8.14 -1.93 -5.31
CA GLU A 12 9.29 -1.40 -4.57
C GLU A 12 8.94 -0.04 -3.95
N GLU A 13 8.33 0.89 -4.71
CA GLU A 13 7.88 2.19 -4.21
C GLU A 13 6.87 2.05 -3.06
N ILE A 14 5.93 1.10 -3.14
CA ILE A 14 4.96 0.83 -2.04
C ILE A 14 5.66 0.30 -0.80
N ILE A 15 6.62 -0.63 -0.95
CA ILE A 15 7.37 -1.19 0.18
C ILE A 15 8.16 -0.06 0.87
N GLU A 16 8.84 0.77 0.08
CA GLU A 16 9.61 1.91 0.57
C GLU A 16 8.71 2.95 1.26
N ASP A 17 7.59 3.33 0.65
CA ASP A 17 6.65 4.29 1.23
C ASP A 17 6.09 3.80 2.58
N LEU A 18 5.67 2.55 2.66
CA LEU A 18 5.11 2.00 3.90
C LEU A 18 6.16 1.97 5.02
N GLU A 19 7.40 1.63 4.70
CA GLU A 19 8.49 1.64 5.67
C GLU A 19 8.88 3.07 6.07
N LEU A 20 9.01 4.00 5.12
CA LEU A 20 9.47 5.37 5.39
C LEU A 20 8.41 6.24 6.06
N GLN A 21 7.16 6.14 5.62
CA GLN A 21 6.08 7.02 6.07
C GLN A 21 5.35 6.48 7.29
N ALA A 22 5.23 5.15 7.39
CA ALA A 22 4.48 4.49 8.46
C ALA A 22 5.32 3.57 9.35
N GLY A 23 6.60 3.34 9.03
CA GLY A 23 7.41 2.36 9.74
C GLY A 23 6.94 0.91 9.54
N LEU A 24 6.04 0.67 8.58
CA LEU A 24 5.38 -0.62 8.38
C LEU A 24 6.21 -1.47 7.42
N LYS A 25 6.77 -2.57 7.95
CA LYS A 25 7.55 -3.51 7.15
C LYS A 25 6.71 -4.69 6.71
N LEU A 26 6.59 -4.87 5.40
CA LEU A 26 5.86 -6.01 4.84
C LEU A 26 6.64 -7.32 5.04
N SER A 27 5.95 -8.34 5.52
CA SER A 27 6.48 -9.70 5.54
C SER A 27 6.66 -10.25 4.11
N PRO A 28 7.53 -11.26 3.91
CA PRO A 28 7.68 -11.90 2.60
C PRO A 28 6.36 -12.44 2.01
N LEU A 29 5.42 -12.86 2.87
CA LEU A 29 4.09 -13.30 2.46
C LEU A 29 3.25 -12.13 1.94
N GLN A 30 3.26 -11.00 2.64
CA GLN A 30 2.54 -9.79 2.20
C GLN A 30 3.11 -9.23 0.90
N ILE A 31 4.44 -9.23 0.73
CA ILE A 31 5.09 -8.85 -0.54
C ILE A 31 4.64 -9.77 -1.68
N LYS A 32 4.60 -11.08 -1.44
CA LYS A 32 4.12 -12.04 -2.44
C LYS A 32 2.63 -11.82 -2.77
N MET A 33 1.81 -11.51 -1.77
CA MET A 33 0.38 -11.21 -1.97
C MET A 33 0.18 -9.92 -2.77
N LEU A 34 0.96 -8.88 -2.46
CA LEU A 34 0.99 -7.63 -3.21
C LEU A 34 1.34 -7.87 -4.69
N GLN A 35 2.37 -8.69 -4.96
CA GLN A 35 2.78 -9.06 -6.32
C GLN A 35 1.70 -9.83 -7.10
N LEU A 36 0.91 -10.66 -6.42
CA LEU A 36 -0.08 -11.52 -7.07
C LEU A 36 -1.44 -10.86 -7.23
N THR A 37 -1.82 -10.01 -6.26
CA THR A 37 -3.20 -9.54 -6.12
C THR A 37 -3.34 -8.03 -6.13
N GLN A 38 -2.24 -7.28 -5.99
CA GLN A 38 -2.25 -5.81 -5.80
C GLN A 38 -3.01 -5.36 -4.53
N HIS A 39 -3.21 -6.30 -3.60
CA HIS A 39 -3.87 -6.06 -2.32
C HIS A 39 -3.01 -6.63 -1.20
N ILE A 40 -3.06 -5.97 -0.04
CA ILE A 40 -2.51 -6.50 1.20
C ILE A 40 -3.56 -6.35 2.30
N PHE A 41 -3.74 -7.42 3.05
CA PHE A 41 -4.61 -7.46 4.21
C PHE A 41 -3.76 -7.35 5.47
N PHE A 42 -4.23 -6.53 6.40
CA PHE A 42 -3.63 -6.40 7.71
C PHE A 42 -4.68 -6.62 8.78
N THR A 43 -4.26 -7.30 9.84
CA THR A 43 -4.99 -7.34 11.10
C THR A 43 -4.85 -6.01 11.83
N GLU A 44 -5.79 -5.71 12.73
CA GLU A 44 -5.69 -4.52 13.58
C GLU A 44 -4.36 -4.49 14.36
N GLN A 45 -3.90 -5.64 14.85
CA GLN A 45 -2.65 -5.73 15.62
C GLN A 45 -1.41 -5.43 14.78
N GLU A 46 -1.43 -5.76 13.48
CA GLU A 46 -0.33 -5.44 12.55
C GLU A 46 -0.28 -3.95 12.20
N LEU A 47 -1.41 -3.24 12.22
CA LEU A 47 -1.44 -1.80 11.91
C LEU A 47 -1.43 -0.90 13.14
N LYS A 48 -1.73 -1.41 14.33
CA LYS A 48 -1.96 -0.61 15.53
C LYS A 48 -0.90 0.48 15.75
N ASP A 49 0.37 0.13 15.57
CA ASP A 49 1.50 1.03 15.82
C ASP A 49 1.87 1.89 14.59
N HIS A 50 1.23 1.64 13.44
CA HIS A 50 1.50 2.26 12.14
C HIS A 50 0.37 3.17 11.64
N ILE A 51 -0.83 3.10 12.26
CA ILE A 51 -2.02 3.88 11.86
C ILE A 51 -1.74 5.38 11.79
N SER A 52 -0.96 5.93 12.72
CA SER A 52 -0.63 7.36 12.71
C SER A 52 0.12 7.75 11.43
N GLY A 53 1.18 7.02 11.08
CA GLY A 53 1.98 7.32 9.89
C GLY A 53 1.22 7.09 8.58
N ILE A 54 0.39 6.03 8.52
CA ILE A 54 -0.51 5.81 7.40
C ILE A 54 -1.49 6.97 7.24
N THR A 55 -2.10 7.41 8.34
CA THR A 55 -3.06 8.53 8.34
C THR A 55 -2.39 9.84 7.93
N ASP A 56 -1.20 10.12 8.44
CA ASP A 56 -0.44 11.32 8.12
C ASP A 56 -0.07 11.37 6.64
N TYR A 57 0.43 10.26 6.07
CA TYR A 57 0.67 10.14 4.63
C TYR A 57 -0.60 10.38 3.82
N LEU A 58 -1.69 9.67 4.13
CA LEU A 58 -2.94 9.79 3.40
C LEU A 58 -3.60 11.17 3.56
N LYS A 59 -3.26 11.93 4.60
CA LYS A 59 -3.74 13.31 4.76
C LYS A 59 -2.90 14.31 3.96
N ASN A 60 -1.59 14.09 3.90
CA ASN A 60 -0.64 15.04 3.33
C ASN A 60 -0.38 14.82 1.84
N THR A 61 -0.61 13.62 1.32
CA THR A 61 -0.41 13.28 -0.09
C THR A 61 -1.75 13.37 -0.84
N PRO A 62 -1.92 14.22 -1.86
CA PRO A 62 -3.12 14.26 -2.71
C PRO A 62 -3.45 12.91 -3.37
N ALA A 63 -4.73 12.62 -3.61
CA ALA A 63 -5.16 11.31 -4.11
C ALA A 63 -4.63 10.96 -5.51
N ASP A 64 -4.35 11.96 -6.34
CA ASP A 64 -3.75 11.84 -7.68
C ASP A 64 -2.24 11.62 -7.66
N GLU A 65 -1.58 11.87 -6.53
CA GLU A 65 -0.15 11.61 -6.31
C GLU A 65 0.10 10.24 -5.64
N ARG A 66 -0.94 9.63 -5.05
CA ARG A 66 -0.84 8.34 -4.37
C ARG A 66 -0.79 7.18 -5.37
N ILE A 67 0.10 6.23 -5.09
CA ILE A 67 0.14 4.92 -5.77
C ILE A 67 -0.60 3.84 -4.98
N TRP A 68 -0.94 4.10 -3.71
CA TRP A 68 -1.68 3.18 -2.83
C TRP A 68 -2.65 3.93 -1.93
N ASN A 69 -3.67 3.23 -1.44
CA ASN A 69 -4.66 3.76 -0.51
C ASN A 69 -4.98 2.73 0.57
N CYS A 70 -5.40 3.18 1.74
CA CYS A 70 -5.81 2.31 2.84
C CYS A 70 -7.30 2.51 3.12
N TYR A 71 -8.03 1.41 3.17
CA TYR A 71 -9.43 1.38 3.52
C TYR A 71 -9.60 0.48 4.75
N GLN A 72 -10.44 0.92 5.67
CA GLN A 72 -10.92 0.08 6.74
C GLN A 72 -12.19 -0.61 6.25
N ASP A 73 -12.16 -1.92 6.00
CA ASP A 73 -13.36 -2.67 5.63
C ASP A 73 -13.26 -4.15 6.02
N LEU A 74 -14.46 -4.72 6.18
CA LEU A 74 -14.88 -6.10 6.45
C LEU A 74 -15.24 -6.36 7.91
N SER A 75 -16.33 -7.11 8.11
CA SER A 75 -17.11 -7.37 9.32
C SER A 75 -16.37 -7.83 10.59
N ASP A 76 -15.04 -7.84 10.57
CA ASP A 76 -14.09 -8.30 11.57
C ASP A 76 -13.07 -7.22 12.01
N ASN A 77 -13.27 -5.95 11.65
CA ASN A 77 -12.35 -4.81 11.94
C ASN A 77 -10.96 -4.91 11.28
N SER A 78 -10.82 -5.68 10.19
CA SER A 78 -9.58 -5.69 9.41
C SER A 78 -9.39 -4.42 8.57
N TYR A 79 -8.15 -4.19 8.16
CA TYR A 79 -7.79 -3.09 7.26
C TYR A 79 -7.25 -3.65 5.95
N VAL A 80 -7.70 -3.07 4.84
CA VAL A 80 -7.30 -3.44 3.49
C VAL A 80 -6.51 -2.30 2.87
N LEU A 81 -5.28 -2.57 2.48
CA LEU A 81 -4.51 -1.66 1.65
C LEU A 81 -4.76 -2.03 0.19
N ILE A 82 -5.41 -1.12 -0.53
CA ILE A 82 -5.73 -1.25 -1.96
C ILE A 82 -4.74 -0.40 -2.74
N VAL A 83 -4.04 -1.03 -3.68
CA VAL A 83 -3.17 -0.33 -4.62
C VAL A 83 -4.02 0.17 -5.78
N CYS A 84 -4.22 1.48 -5.86
CA CYS A 84 -4.90 2.08 -7.01
C CYS A 84 -3.87 2.28 -8.12
N LEU A 85 -3.91 1.41 -9.14
CA LEU A 85 -3.23 1.67 -10.41
C LEU A 85 -3.89 2.88 -11.08
N THR A 86 -3.46 4.09 -10.76
CA THR A 86 -3.84 5.27 -11.53
C THR A 86 -3.15 5.20 -12.90
N PRO A 87 -3.90 5.15 -14.01
CA PRO A 87 -3.31 5.21 -15.35
C PRO A 87 -2.67 6.58 -15.64
N SER A 88 -2.73 7.54 -14.72
CA SER A 88 -2.34 8.94 -14.92
C SER A 88 -0.83 9.20 -15.00
N LYS A 89 0.04 8.22 -14.71
CA LYS A 89 1.46 8.26 -15.14
C LYS A 89 1.65 7.66 -16.55
N LEU A 90 0.62 7.68 -17.40
CA LEU A 90 0.72 7.51 -18.86
C LEU A 90 1.03 8.86 -19.54
N GLY A 91 2.07 9.54 -19.07
CA GLY A 91 2.73 10.66 -19.74
C GLY A 91 4.11 10.20 -20.23
#